data_AF-A0A523U105-F1
#
_entry.id   AF-A0A523U105-F1
#
_cell.length_a   1.000
_cell.length_b   1.000
_cell.length_c   1.000
_cell.angle_alpha   90.00
_cell.angle_beta   90.00
_cell.angle_gamma   90.00
#
_symmetry.space_group_name_H-M   'P 1'
#
loop_
_entity.id
_entity.type
_entity.pdbx_description
1 polymer ?
#
loop_
_entity_poly.entity_id
_entity_poly.type
_entity_poly.pdbx_seq_one_letter_code
_entity_poly.pdbx_strand_id
1 'polypeptide(L)'
;MKEAYDVIRPAISTWNSDAVVTGINGNPWHGKEGVYLSPDGRMSYWSFHACSTMAKEWVNAVLIRGYIGVGWGERPGGERQGTCQAVPIDLIVDTDVVINTARSRVNGLLPSEIYLDDCDLKIPTELLCWNVVFEIPDTNRVQILLDAYSGEIVNIFLGFNDKENLGKDWNLN
;
A
#
# COMPACT_ATOMS: atom_id res chain seq x y z
N MET A 1 -5.02 -6.79 -17.99
CA MET A 1 -3.62 -6.50 -17.63
C MET A 1 -3.34 -7.27 -16.34
N LYS A 2 -2.13 -7.80 -16.12
CA LYS A 2 -1.80 -8.52 -14.87
C LYS A 2 -1.56 -7.51 -13.75
N GLU A 3 -2.02 -7.80 -12.53
CA GLU A 3 -1.76 -6.97 -11.36
C GLU A 3 -0.26 -6.85 -11.08
N ALA A 4 0.17 -5.77 -10.43
CA ALA A 4 1.59 -5.53 -10.14
C ALA A 4 2.24 -6.71 -9.39
N TYR A 5 1.48 -7.35 -8.51
CA TYR A 5 1.91 -8.53 -7.78
C TYR A 5 2.20 -9.73 -8.69
N ASP A 6 1.33 -10.03 -9.65
CA ASP A 6 1.53 -11.13 -10.61
C ASP A 6 2.82 -10.96 -11.44
N VAL A 7 3.18 -9.70 -11.70
CA VAL A 7 4.39 -9.36 -12.45
C VAL A 7 5.63 -9.57 -11.59
N ILE A 8 5.60 -9.20 -10.31
CA ILE A 8 6.78 -9.23 -9.43
C ILE A 8 6.97 -10.56 -8.70
N ARG A 9 5.90 -11.34 -8.50
CA ARG A 9 5.89 -12.62 -7.78
C ARG A 9 7.03 -13.57 -8.22
N PRO A 10 7.29 -13.79 -9.53
CA PRO A 10 8.40 -14.65 -9.95
C PRO A 10 9.78 -14.15 -9.51
N ALA A 11 9.99 -12.83 -9.45
CA ALA A 11 11.26 -12.24 -9.05
C ALA A 11 11.50 -12.41 -7.54
N ILE A 12 10.45 -12.25 -6.73
CA ILE A 12 10.51 -12.51 -5.27
C ILE A 12 10.86 -13.98 -5.01
N SER A 13 10.18 -14.92 -5.68
CA SER A 13 10.47 -16.35 -5.55
C SER A 13 11.86 -16.75 -6.06
N THR A 14 12.42 -16.01 -7.02
CA THR A 14 13.80 -16.24 -7.52
C THR A 14 14.85 -15.77 -6.51
N TRP A 15 14.58 -14.69 -5.77
CA TRP A 15 15.46 -14.22 -4.71
C TRP A 15 15.57 -15.25 -3.58
N ASN A 16 14.43 -15.71 -3.04
CA ASN A 16 14.36 -16.81 -2.09
C ASN A 16 13.04 -17.58 -2.25
N SER A 17 13.12 -18.91 -2.26
CA SER A 17 11.94 -19.77 -2.50
C SER A 17 10.93 -19.76 -1.36
N ASP A 18 11.37 -19.43 -0.14
CA ASP A 18 10.52 -19.29 1.05
C ASP A 18 10.07 -17.84 1.28
N ALA A 19 10.39 -16.92 0.38
CA ALA A 19 10.04 -15.53 0.53
C ALA A 19 8.52 -15.35 0.52
N VAL A 20 8.02 -14.63 1.51
CA VAL A 20 6.62 -14.21 1.63
C VAL A 20 6.51 -12.70 1.55
N VAL A 21 5.44 -12.18 0.97
CA VAL A 21 5.15 -10.75 1.02
C VAL A 21 4.47 -10.42 2.34
N THR A 22 4.94 -9.36 2.98
CA THR A 22 4.49 -8.88 4.29
C THR A 22 3.85 -7.49 4.22
N GLY A 23 3.84 -6.87 3.03
CA GLY A 23 3.26 -5.53 2.82
C GLY A 23 3.33 -5.10 1.36
N ILE A 24 2.40 -4.24 0.95
CA ILE A 24 2.28 -3.74 -0.42
C ILE A 24 2.05 -2.23 -0.37
N ASN A 25 2.83 -1.48 -1.13
CA ASN A 25 2.70 -0.03 -1.26
C ASN A 25 2.67 0.34 -2.74
N GLY A 26 1.78 1.22 -3.13
CA GLY A 26 1.64 1.80 -4.46
C GLY A 26 1.55 3.31 -4.34
N ASN A 27 2.33 4.02 -5.13
CA ASN A 27 2.26 5.48 -5.17
C ASN A 27 2.53 5.95 -6.61
N PRO A 28 2.09 7.16 -6.97
CA PRO A 28 2.62 7.78 -8.17
C PRO A 28 4.09 8.09 -7.90
N TRP A 29 4.96 7.70 -8.83
CA TRP A 29 6.38 7.95 -8.66
C TRP A 29 6.65 9.47 -8.63
N HIS A 30 7.25 9.95 -7.53
CA HIS A 30 7.70 11.33 -7.38
C HIS A 30 9.14 11.48 -7.90
N GLY A 31 9.27 11.74 -9.20
CA GLY A 31 10.56 12.05 -9.81
C GLY A 31 10.92 13.52 -9.72
N LYS A 32 12.15 13.88 -10.13
CA LYS A 32 12.57 15.29 -10.34
C LYS A 32 11.67 16.07 -11.31
N GLU A 33 10.81 15.38 -12.04
CA GLU A 33 9.97 15.91 -13.11
C GLU A 33 8.46 15.87 -12.78
N GLY A 34 8.07 15.46 -11.56
CA GLY A 34 6.67 15.49 -11.10
C GLY A 34 6.09 14.12 -10.70
N VAL A 35 4.78 14.13 -10.47
CA VAL A 35 3.95 12.96 -10.12
C VAL A 35 3.64 12.17 -11.38
N TYR A 36 4.12 10.93 -11.46
CA TYR A 36 3.88 10.07 -12.61
C TYR A 36 2.84 9.01 -12.31
N LEU A 37 1.71 9.05 -13.01
CA LEU A 37 0.79 7.93 -13.16
C LEU A 37 1.06 7.25 -14.51
N SER A 38 0.73 5.97 -14.63
CA SER A 38 0.72 5.32 -15.95
C SER A 38 -0.37 5.93 -16.83
N PRO A 39 -0.28 5.82 -18.17
CA PRO A 39 -1.26 6.42 -19.10
C PRO A 39 -2.72 5.99 -18.87
N ASP A 40 -2.94 4.86 -18.21
CA ASP A 40 -4.24 4.33 -17.82
C ASP A 40 -4.72 4.80 -16.43
N GLY A 41 -3.97 5.71 -15.78
CA GLY A 41 -4.32 6.31 -14.50
C GLY A 41 -3.96 5.47 -13.27
N ARG A 42 -3.18 4.39 -13.43
CA ARG A 42 -2.72 3.53 -12.33
C ARG A 42 -1.40 4.04 -11.72
N MET A 43 -1.06 3.50 -10.55
CA MET A 43 0.22 3.76 -9.88
C MET A 43 1.38 3.29 -10.76
N SER A 44 2.36 4.17 -10.95
CA SER A 44 3.55 3.87 -11.78
C SER A 44 4.70 3.23 -11.00
N TYR A 45 4.60 3.23 -9.66
CA TYR A 45 5.52 2.62 -8.71
C TYR A 45 4.75 1.72 -7.75
N TRP A 46 5.28 0.50 -7.58
CA TRP A 46 4.84 -0.45 -6.56
C TRP A 46 6.05 -0.95 -5.78
N SER A 47 5.92 -1.09 -4.46
CA SER A 47 6.88 -1.71 -3.56
C SER A 47 6.21 -2.86 -2.82
N PHE A 48 6.92 -3.98 -2.76
CA PHE A 48 6.50 -5.20 -2.08
C PHE A 48 7.56 -5.53 -1.05
N HIS A 49 7.13 -5.52 0.21
CA HIS A 49 7.98 -5.85 1.34
C HIS A 49 7.99 -7.37 1.42
N ALA A 50 9.16 -7.99 1.21
CA ALA A 50 9.30 -9.44 1.21
C ALA A 50 10.27 -9.87 2.31
N CYS A 51 9.95 -10.99 2.95
CA CYS A 51 10.72 -11.57 4.04
C CYS A 51 11.03 -13.03 3.73
N SER A 52 12.29 -13.46 3.91
CA SER A 52 12.70 -14.86 3.83
C SER A 52 13.25 -15.28 5.19
N THR A 53 12.72 -16.38 5.72
CA THR A 53 13.19 -16.95 6.98
C THR A 53 14.54 -17.64 6.79
N MET A 54 14.75 -18.26 5.63
CA MET A 54 16.02 -18.89 5.26
C MET A 54 17.14 -17.86 5.11
N ALA A 55 16.88 -16.73 4.45
CA ALA A 55 17.86 -15.67 4.27
C ALA A 55 18.00 -14.76 5.50
N LYS A 56 16.99 -14.76 6.39
CA LYS A 56 16.92 -13.91 7.60
C LYS A 56 16.99 -12.42 7.28
N GLU A 57 16.36 -12.03 6.18
CA GLU A 57 16.37 -10.66 5.68
C GLU A 57 15.01 -10.25 5.13
N TRP A 58 14.77 -8.94 5.20
CA TRP A 58 13.68 -8.24 4.55
C TRP A 58 14.24 -7.44 3.38
N VAL A 59 13.58 -7.53 2.24
CA VAL A 59 13.93 -6.78 1.04
C VAL A 59 12.70 -6.12 0.46
N ASN A 60 12.92 -5.00 -0.21
CA ASN A 60 11.95 -4.46 -1.13
C ASN A 60 12.15 -5.04 -2.52
N ALA A 61 11.04 -5.52 -3.08
CA ALA A 61 10.89 -5.74 -4.50
C ALA A 61 10.05 -4.59 -5.06
N VAL A 62 10.58 -3.89 -6.05
CA VAL A 62 9.92 -2.73 -6.67
C VAL A 62 9.57 -3.02 -8.12
N LEU A 63 8.39 -2.56 -8.55
CA LEU A 63 7.97 -2.51 -9.95
C LEU A 63 7.76 -1.04 -10.33
N ILE A 64 8.59 -0.55 -11.25
CA ILE A 64 8.58 0.85 -11.67
C ILE A 64 8.55 0.91 -13.18
N ARG A 65 7.45 1.41 -13.77
CA ARG A 65 7.31 1.56 -15.24
C ARG A 65 7.64 0.27 -16.01
N GLY A 66 7.28 -0.90 -15.46
CA GLY A 66 7.55 -2.21 -16.05
C GLY A 66 8.94 -2.80 -15.75
N TYR A 67 9.81 -2.06 -15.07
CA TYR A 67 11.12 -2.56 -14.61
C TYR A 67 10.99 -3.12 -13.19
N ILE A 68 11.59 -4.29 -12.97
CA ILE A 68 11.63 -4.95 -11.67
C ILE A 68 13.01 -4.73 -11.04
N GLY A 69 13.04 -4.28 -9.78
CA GLY A 69 14.22 -4.29 -8.92
C GLY A 69 13.95 -5.13 -7.68
N VAL A 70 14.88 -6.01 -7.29
CA VAL A 70 14.76 -6.84 -6.07
C VAL A 70 16.08 -6.78 -5.30
N GLY A 71 16.01 -6.89 -3.98
CA GLY A 71 17.22 -7.00 -3.14
C GLY A 71 17.73 -5.67 -2.61
N TRP A 72 16.90 -4.63 -2.61
CA TRP A 72 17.17 -3.45 -1.79
C TRP A 72 16.83 -3.84 -0.36
N GLY A 73 17.86 -4.14 0.43
CA GLY A 73 17.69 -4.48 1.84
C GLY A 73 16.86 -3.40 2.52
N GLU A 74 15.70 -3.78 3.03
CA GLU A 74 14.94 -2.87 3.87
C GLU A 74 15.73 -2.77 5.17
N ARG A 75 16.21 -1.56 5.49
CA ARG A 75 16.47 -1.20 6.89
C ARG A 75 15.35 -0.26 7.31
N PRO A 76 14.14 -0.75 7.62
CA PRO A 76 13.03 0.14 7.93
C PRO A 76 13.15 0.59 9.39
N GLY A 77 13.68 1.78 9.66
CA GLY A 77 13.53 2.44 10.97
C GLY A 77 14.00 1.66 12.22
N GLY A 78 14.76 0.58 12.05
CA GLY A 78 15.13 -0.37 13.10
C GLY A 78 15.20 -1.80 12.56
N GLU A 79 15.80 -2.73 13.29
CA GLU A 79 15.59 -4.15 13.03
C GLU A 79 14.11 -4.45 13.30
N ARG A 80 13.31 -4.81 12.29
CA ARG A 80 12.05 -5.53 12.54
C ARG A 80 12.44 -6.91 13.09
N GLN A 81 12.66 -7.00 14.40
CA GLN A 81 12.77 -8.29 15.08
C GLN A 81 11.37 -8.92 15.08
N GLY A 82 11.19 -10.00 14.33
CA GLY A 82 9.89 -10.66 14.22
C GLY A 82 9.89 -11.81 13.21
N THR A 83 8.85 -12.64 13.27
CA THR A 83 8.58 -13.67 12.27
C THR A 83 8.01 -13.05 11.00
N CYS A 84 8.34 -13.57 9.82
CA CYS A 84 7.67 -13.18 8.58
C CYS A 84 6.16 -13.46 8.70
N GLN A 85 5.32 -12.44 8.83
CA GLN A 85 3.86 -12.59 8.78
C GLN A 85 3.41 -12.41 7.34
N ALA A 86 3.04 -13.52 6.71
CA ALA A 86 2.64 -13.51 5.31
C ALA A 86 1.27 -12.86 5.13
N VAL A 87 1.17 -11.95 4.16
CA VAL A 87 -0.11 -11.49 3.65
C VAL A 87 -0.63 -12.53 2.64
N PRO A 88 -1.86 -13.05 2.79
CA PRO A 88 -2.44 -13.99 1.84
C PRO A 88 -2.95 -13.24 0.59
N ILE A 89 -2.02 -12.76 -0.26
CA ILE A 89 -2.34 -11.88 -1.40
C ILE A 89 -3.33 -12.52 -2.40
N ASP A 90 -3.36 -13.84 -2.54
CA ASP A 90 -4.35 -14.48 -3.42
C ASP A 90 -5.79 -14.40 -2.87
N LEU A 91 -5.98 -13.95 -1.63
CA LEU A 91 -7.29 -13.78 -1.00
C LEU A 91 -7.71 -12.31 -0.89
N ILE A 92 -6.81 -11.36 -1.17
CA ILE A 92 -7.14 -9.93 -1.08
C ILE A 92 -7.75 -9.43 -2.38
N VAL A 93 -8.61 -8.43 -2.26
CA VAL A 93 -9.27 -7.79 -3.39
C VAL A 93 -8.27 -7.03 -4.25
N ASP A 94 -8.45 -7.14 -5.57
CA ASP A 94 -7.62 -6.45 -6.58
C ASP A 94 -7.61 -4.93 -6.39
N THR A 95 -6.46 -4.33 -6.68
CA THR A 95 -6.24 -2.89 -6.48
C THR A 95 -7.16 -2.03 -7.34
N ASP A 96 -7.55 -2.51 -8.53
CA ASP A 96 -8.54 -1.85 -9.38
C ASP A 96 -9.91 -1.72 -8.71
N VAL A 97 -10.37 -2.78 -8.03
CA VAL A 97 -11.65 -2.77 -7.31
C VAL A 97 -11.56 -1.80 -6.14
N VAL A 98 -10.47 -1.85 -5.38
CA VAL A 98 -10.19 -0.97 -4.23
C VAL A 98 -10.19 0.50 -4.64
N ILE A 99 -9.44 0.84 -5.70
CA ILE A 99 -9.34 2.21 -6.22
C ILE A 99 -10.72 2.70 -6.71
N ASN A 100 -11.46 1.87 -7.44
CA ASN A 100 -12.78 2.26 -7.95
C ASN A 100 -13.79 2.47 -6.81
N THR A 101 -13.79 1.60 -5.80
CA THR A 101 -14.63 1.75 -4.61
C THR A 101 -14.26 3.02 -3.84
N ALA A 102 -12.97 3.29 -3.63
CA ALA A 102 -12.52 4.50 -2.95
C ALA A 102 -12.89 5.78 -3.73
N ARG A 103 -12.68 5.79 -5.05
CA ARG A 103 -13.03 6.91 -5.94
C ARG A 103 -14.53 7.22 -5.98
N SER A 104 -15.39 6.24 -5.69
CA SER A 104 -16.83 6.51 -5.56
C SER A 104 -17.18 7.53 -4.46
N ARG A 105 -16.24 7.81 -3.54
CA ARG A 105 -16.40 8.75 -2.43
C ARG A 105 -15.72 10.09 -2.64
N VAL A 106 -14.85 10.20 -3.66
CA VAL A 106 -14.07 11.42 -3.93
C VAL A 106 -14.17 11.79 -5.40
N ASN A 107 -14.76 12.96 -5.68
CA ASN A 107 -15.00 13.38 -7.06
C ASN A 107 -13.78 14.11 -7.64
N GLY A 108 -13.32 13.67 -8.81
CA GLY A 108 -12.25 14.34 -9.57
C GLY A 108 -10.83 14.18 -9.02
N LEU A 109 -10.64 13.40 -7.95
CA LEU A 109 -9.32 13.13 -7.37
C LEU A 109 -8.75 11.81 -7.90
N LEU A 110 -7.42 11.77 -7.97
CA LEU A 110 -6.63 10.57 -8.22
C LEU A 110 -5.95 10.17 -6.90
N PRO A 111 -5.78 8.86 -6.63
CA PRO A 111 -5.09 8.44 -5.43
C PRO A 111 -3.63 8.90 -5.50
N SER A 112 -3.15 9.48 -4.40
CA SER A 112 -1.74 9.84 -4.18
C SER A 112 -0.98 8.70 -3.52
N GLU A 113 -1.68 7.77 -2.87
CA GLU A 113 -1.07 6.60 -2.24
C GLU A 113 -2.10 5.48 -2.13
N ILE A 114 -1.64 4.25 -2.22
CA ILE A 114 -2.38 3.05 -1.83
C ILE A 114 -1.44 2.11 -1.10
N TYR A 115 -1.81 1.61 0.07
CA TYR A 115 -1.00 0.62 0.76
C TYR A 115 -1.84 -0.37 1.55
N LEU A 116 -1.29 -1.55 1.77
CA LEU A 116 -1.88 -2.61 2.55
C LEU A 116 -1.17 -2.68 3.91
N ASP A 117 -1.93 -2.44 4.98
CA ASP A 117 -1.42 -2.46 6.35
C ASP A 117 -2.56 -2.83 7.31
N ASP A 118 -2.23 -3.06 8.57
CA ASP A 118 -3.23 -3.24 9.61
C ASP A 118 -4.14 -2.01 9.66
N CYS A 119 -5.45 -2.24 9.78
CA CYS A 119 -6.40 -1.17 9.99
C CYS A 119 -6.11 -0.55 11.36
N ASP A 120 -5.52 0.64 11.40
CA ASP A 120 -5.37 1.44 12.64
C ASP A 120 -6.72 2.05 13.06
N LEU A 121 -7.68 1.15 13.27
CA LEU A 121 -8.94 1.39 13.93
C LEU A 121 -8.69 0.91 15.33
N LYS A 122 -8.88 1.74 16.36
CA LYS A 122 -8.71 1.41 17.78
C LYS A 122 -9.69 0.31 18.26
N ILE A 123 -9.67 -0.84 17.61
CA ILE A 123 -10.56 -1.98 17.69
C ILE A 123 -9.64 -3.20 17.83
N PRO A 124 -9.94 -4.13 18.75
CA PRO A 124 -9.05 -5.24 19.11
C PRO A 124 -8.91 -6.35 18.05
N THR A 125 -9.25 -6.10 16.80
CA THR A 125 -9.09 -7.05 15.69
C THR A 125 -7.99 -6.58 14.76
N GLU A 126 -6.99 -7.44 14.55
CA GLU A 126 -6.00 -7.35 13.46
C GLU A 126 -6.74 -7.50 12.12
N LEU A 127 -7.42 -6.45 11.71
CA LEU A 127 -8.07 -6.35 10.41
C LEU A 127 -7.03 -5.83 9.42
N LEU A 128 -6.92 -6.44 8.26
CA LEU A 128 -6.02 -5.98 7.21
C LEU A 128 -6.78 -5.03 6.28
N CYS A 129 -6.24 -3.84 6.03
CA CYS A 129 -6.90 -2.80 5.23
C CYS A 129 -6.07 -2.36 4.05
N TRP A 130 -6.76 -2.13 2.93
CA TRP A 130 -6.31 -1.20 1.93
C TRP A 130 -6.53 0.24 2.43
N ASN A 131 -5.44 0.99 2.49
CA ASN A 131 -5.41 2.42 2.76
C ASN A 131 -5.28 3.15 1.43
N VAL A 132 -6.29 3.91 1.01
CA VAL A 132 -6.23 4.73 -0.20
C VAL A 132 -6.23 6.19 0.19
N VAL A 133 -5.17 6.91 -0.17
CA VAL A 133 -5.00 8.32 0.15
C VAL A 133 -5.23 9.15 -1.11
N PHE A 134 -6.02 10.22 -0.95
CA PHE A 134 -6.23 11.25 -1.96
C PHE A 134 -5.77 12.58 -1.40
N GLU A 135 -4.81 13.22 -2.08
CA GLU A 135 -4.45 14.60 -1.78
C GLU A 135 -5.49 15.57 -2.37
N ILE A 136 -5.96 16.48 -1.53
CA ILE A 136 -6.73 17.65 -1.94
C ILE A 136 -5.76 18.83 -1.99
N PRO A 137 -5.70 19.59 -3.10
CA PRO A 137 -4.85 20.75 -3.20
C PRO A 137 -4.98 21.68 -1.97
N ASP A 138 -3.84 22.22 -1.57
CA ASP A 138 -3.69 23.33 -0.63
C ASP A 138 -3.93 23.09 0.87
N THR A 139 -4.39 21.92 1.38
CA THR A 139 -4.30 21.64 2.85
C THR A 139 -4.81 20.29 3.33
N ASN A 140 -5.49 19.47 2.52
CA ASN A 140 -6.22 18.31 3.06
C ASN A 140 -5.84 16.99 2.38
N ARG A 141 -6.06 15.89 3.09
CA ARG A 141 -6.04 14.54 2.52
C ARG A 141 -7.28 13.77 2.96
N VAL A 142 -7.78 12.93 2.06
CA VAL A 142 -8.79 11.93 2.39
C VAL A 142 -8.10 10.58 2.41
N GLN A 143 -8.18 9.88 3.53
CA GLN A 143 -7.73 8.49 3.63
C GLN A 143 -8.97 7.61 3.76
N ILE A 144 -9.12 6.65 2.86
CA ILE A 144 -10.22 5.70 2.86
C ILE A 144 -9.63 4.33 3.20
N LEU A 145 -10.15 3.71 4.26
CA LEU A 145 -9.84 2.33 4.62
C LEU A 145 -10.88 1.40 4.03
N LEU A 146 -10.41 0.36 3.35
CA LEU A 146 -11.24 -0.72 2.82
C LEU A 146 -10.74 -2.04 3.36
N ASP A 147 -11.64 -2.93 3.72
CA ASP A 147 -11.31 -4.29 4.15
C ASP A 147 -10.57 -4.99 3.01
N ALA A 148 -9.43 -5.62 3.32
CA ALA A 148 -8.58 -6.22 2.30
C ALA A 148 -9.25 -7.38 1.55
N TYR A 149 -10.23 -8.06 2.16
CA TYR A 149 -10.84 -9.28 1.64
C TYR A 149 -12.21 -9.06 0.97
N SER A 150 -13.00 -8.12 1.48
CA SER A 150 -14.32 -7.78 0.91
C SER A 150 -14.27 -6.56 -0.01
N GLY A 151 -13.27 -5.68 0.15
CA GLY A 151 -13.20 -4.40 -0.55
C GLY A 151 -14.26 -3.40 -0.08
N GLU A 152 -14.98 -3.69 1.01
CA GLU A 152 -15.94 -2.77 1.60
C GLU A 152 -15.23 -1.65 2.34
N ILE A 153 -15.80 -0.44 2.28
CA ILE A 153 -15.26 0.70 3.01
C ILE A 153 -15.49 0.49 4.50
N VAL A 154 -14.41 0.44 5.25
CA VAL A 154 -14.43 0.32 6.71
C VAL A 154 -14.48 1.69 7.36
N ASN A 155 -13.69 2.65 6.85
CA ASN A 155 -13.66 4.00 7.40
C ASN A 155 -13.19 5.06 6.37
N ILE A 156 -13.51 6.33 6.63
CA ILE A 156 -13.05 7.48 5.86
C ILE A 156 -12.54 8.53 6.85
N PHE A 157 -11.25 8.85 6.75
CA PHE A 157 -10.60 9.91 7.52
C PHE A 157 -10.39 11.14 6.66
N LEU A 158 -10.75 12.28 7.21
CA LEU A 158 -10.38 13.59 6.69
C LEU A 158 -9.22 14.10 7.54
N GLY A 159 -8.01 14.09 6.95
CA GLY A 159 -6.82 14.62 7.58
C GLY A 159 -6.54 16.04 7.09
N PHE A 160 -6.29 16.95 8.02
CA PHE A 160 -5.63 18.21 7.70
C PHE A 160 -4.14 17.94 7.56
N ASN A 161 -3.50 18.55 6.58
CA ASN A 161 -2.07 18.48 6.32
C ASN A 161 -1.31 19.35 7.33
N ASP A 162 -1.66 19.23 8.61
CA ASP A 162 -0.86 19.77 9.69
C ASP A 162 0.17 18.71 10.02
N LYS A 163 1.43 18.99 9.70
CA LYS A 163 2.61 18.25 10.17
C LYS A 163 2.72 18.18 11.71
N GLU A 164 1.68 18.52 12.47
CA GLU A 164 1.69 18.67 13.93
C GLU A 164 0.55 17.95 14.68
N ASN A 165 -0.42 17.29 14.05
CA ASN A 165 -1.55 16.70 14.81
C ASN A 165 -1.90 15.25 14.42
N LEU A 166 -0.97 14.33 14.62
CA LEU A 166 -1.31 12.93 14.88
C LEU A 166 -1.78 12.82 16.33
N GLY A 167 -3.09 12.72 16.57
CA GLY A 167 -3.59 12.32 17.89
C GLY A 167 -4.87 12.98 18.41
N LYS A 168 -5.87 13.26 17.58
CA LYS A 168 -7.21 13.57 18.11
C LYS A 168 -8.28 12.72 17.43
N ASP A 169 -8.90 11.87 18.24
CA ASP A 169 -10.10 11.12 17.93
C ASP A 169 -11.25 12.08 17.59
N TRP A 170 -11.95 11.82 16.49
CA TRP A 170 -13.17 12.54 16.15
C TRP A 170 -14.33 11.55 16.06
N ASN A 171 -15.23 11.64 17.05
CA ASN A 171 -16.56 11.03 17.00
C ASN A 171 -17.39 11.76 15.94
N LEU A 172 -17.86 11.03 14.94
CA LEU A 172 -18.88 11.51 14.02
C LEU A 172 -20.25 11.31 14.68
N ASN A 173 -20.99 12.40 14.86
CA ASN A 173 -22.43 12.36 15.14
C ASN A 173 -23.20 11.92 13.90
#